data_AF-A0A2R6JNX8-F1
#
_entry.id   AF-A0A2R6JNX8-F1
#
_cell.length_a   1.000
_cell.length_b   1.000
_cell.length_c   1.000
_cell.angle_alpha   90.00
_cell.angle_beta   90.00
_cell.angle_gamma   90.00
#
_symmetry.space_group_name_H-M   'P 1'
#
loop_
_entity.id
_entity.type
_entity.pdbx_description
1 polymer ?
#
loop_
_entity_poly.entity_id
_entity_poly.type
_entity_poly.pdbx_seq_one_letter_code
_entity_poly.pdbx_strand_id
1 'polypeptide(L)'
;DGEELLIVGGQGHDAGENHPPTSERYRRCEAFAREHFDVASVEYRWSTHDYYPVDKVPFVGRAGPGLEHVYVGTGFKGWGMSSGVAAGEILSDLVLTGDSPYADVFDPLRFEPGASARRFVEGNAKVAGHFVGDWAASLLKADDLPPSGEAKVTQRDGRPYGVYHDEDGDVHAVSAVCPHMKCLVKWNDAERTWDCPCHGSRFDYDGEVISGPAVEDLPKKEL
;
A
#
# COMPACT_ATOMS: atom_id res chain seq x y z
N ASP A 1 25.42 16.56 8.67
CA ASP A 1 26.51 17.07 9.54
C ASP A 1 27.59 16.03 9.87
N GLY A 2 27.85 15.06 8.98
CA GLY A 2 28.91 14.05 9.21
C GLY A 2 28.56 12.99 10.27
N GLU A 3 27.33 12.98 10.78
CA GLU A 3 26.84 11.99 11.72
C GLU A 3 26.60 10.65 11.01
N GLU A 4 26.92 9.56 11.71
CA GLU A 4 26.70 8.20 11.22
C GLU A 4 25.23 7.80 11.48
N LEU A 5 24.52 7.41 10.42
CA LEU A 5 23.17 6.89 10.49
C LEU A 5 23.14 5.41 10.11
N LEU A 6 22.36 4.63 10.86
CA LEU A 6 22.04 3.25 10.55
C LEU A 6 20.60 3.16 10.04
N ILE A 7 20.39 2.45 8.93
CA ILE A 7 19.05 2.10 8.44
C ILE A 7 18.72 0.68 8.85
N VAL A 8 17.63 0.51 9.60
CA VAL A 8 17.07 -0.79 9.97
C VAL A 8 15.71 -0.94 9.33
N GLY A 9 15.57 -1.95 8.46
CA GLY A 9 14.32 -2.28 7.77
C GLY A 9 13.76 -3.62 8.22
N GLY A 10 12.43 -3.76 8.21
CA GLY A 10 11.76 -4.99 8.60
C GLY A 10 10.25 -4.84 8.67
N GLN A 11 9.58 -5.82 9.29
CA GLN A 11 8.12 -5.81 9.53
C GLN A 11 7.26 -5.67 8.27
N GLY A 12 7.67 -6.29 7.16
CA GLY A 12 6.87 -6.33 5.93
C GLY A 12 5.45 -6.88 6.17
N HIS A 13 4.45 -6.22 5.58
CA HIS A 13 3.03 -6.52 5.71
C HIS A 13 2.27 -6.00 4.50
N ASP A 14 1.03 -6.45 4.32
CA ASP A 14 0.18 -5.94 3.25
C ASP A 14 -0.32 -4.53 3.59
N ALA A 15 -0.48 -3.68 2.58
CA ALA A 15 -1.07 -2.36 2.76
C ALA A 15 -2.46 -2.46 3.40
N GLY A 16 -2.77 -1.57 4.35
CA GLY A 16 -4.03 -1.60 5.11
C GLY A 16 -4.09 -2.68 6.20
N GLU A 17 -3.06 -3.50 6.38
CA GLU A 17 -2.96 -4.43 7.52
C GLU A 17 -2.58 -3.67 8.81
N ASN A 18 -3.58 -3.30 9.59
CA ASN A 18 -3.42 -2.49 10.80
C ASN A 18 -3.37 -3.32 12.09
N HIS A 19 -3.18 -4.64 12.01
CA HIS A 19 -2.97 -5.49 13.18
C HIS A 19 -1.71 -6.37 13.04
N PRO A 20 -0.68 -6.16 13.89
CA PRO A 20 -0.55 -5.07 14.85
C PRO A 20 -0.53 -3.69 14.15
N PRO A 21 -0.81 -2.59 14.89
CA PRO A 21 -0.72 -1.23 14.35
C PRO A 21 0.65 -0.93 13.75
N THR A 22 0.72 -0.02 12.78
CA THR A 22 1.99 0.34 12.12
C THR A 22 2.96 0.93 13.14
N SER A 23 2.48 1.69 14.12
CA SER A 23 3.35 2.24 15.19
C SER A 23 4.06 1.14 15.99
N GLU A 24 3.40 0.00 16.21
CA GLU A 24 3.99 -1.16 16.88
C GLU A 24 5.05 -1.84 16.01
N ARG A 25 4.86 -1.86 14.70
CA ARG A 25 5.88 -2.36 13.76
C ARG A 25 7.13 -1.48 13.81
N TYR A 26 6.99 -0.16 13.88
CA TYR A 26 8.12 0.75 14.10
C TYR A 26 8.83 0.47 15.42
N ARG A 27 8.09 0.25 16.52
CA ARG A 27 8.68 -0.11 17.83
C ARG A 27 9.47 -1.41 17.75
N ARG A 28 9.03 -2.41 16.97
CA ARG A 28 9.77 -3.67 16.78
C ARG A 28 11.07 -3.49 16.00
N CYS A 29 11.08 -2.66 14.95
CA CYS A 29 12.32 -2.32 14.26
C CYS A 29 13.29 -1.56 15.17
N GLU A 30 12.79 -0.61 15.97
CA GLU A 30 13.60 0.11 16.96
C GLU A 30 14.15 -0.84 18.03
N ALA A 31 13.33 -1.76 18.55
CA ALA A 31 13.76 -2.74 19.55
C ALA A 31 14.90 -3.62 19.01
N PHE A 32 14.76 -4.12 17.77
CA PHE A 32 15.83 -4.85 17.09
C PHE A 32 17.10 -4.00 16.95
N ALA A 33 16.97 -2.73 16.54
CA ALA A 33 18.13 -1.84 16.41
C ALA A 33 18.86 -1.65 17.75
N ARG A 34 18.13 -1.42 18.84
CA ARG A 34 18.69 -1.21 20.18
C ARG A 34 19.25 -2.48 20.82
N GLU A 35 18.77 -3.65 20.44
CA GLU A 35 19.31 -4.94 20.89
C GLU A 35 20.68 -5.24 20.27
N HIS A 36 20.92 -4.75 19.03
CA HIS A 36 22.10 -5.09 18.26
C HIS A 36 23.13 -3.96 18.11
N PHE A 37 22.74 -2.72 18.36
CA PHE A 37 23.59 -1.54 18.14
C PHE A 37 23.41 -0.50 19.26
N ASP A 38 24.45 0.29 19.50
CA ASP A 38 24.41 1.44 20.42
C ASP A 38 23.65 2.61 19.78
N VAL A 39 22.32 2.54 19.78
CA VAL A 39 21.44 3.54 19.16
C VAL A 39 21.20 4.71 20.12
N ALA A 40 21.75 5.89 19.79
CA ALA A 40 21.54 7.12 20.57
C ALA A 40 20.10 7.64 20.45
N SER A 41 19.57 7.73 19.23
CA SER A 41 18.25 8.30 18.93
C SER A 41 17.66 7.67 17.66
N VAL A 42 16.37 7.90 17.43
CA VAL A 42 15.69 7.55 16.17
C VAL A 42 15.29 8.84 15.48
N GLU A 43 16.05 9.23 14.46
CA GLU A 43 15.83 10.48 13.73
C GLU A 43 14.66 10.39 12.74
N TYR A 44 14.49 9.22 12.11
CA TYR A 44 13.51 9.03 11.04
C TYR A 44 12.82 7.67 11.14
N ARG A 45 11.55 7.64 10.72
CA ARG A 45 10.73 6.43 10.56
C ARG A 45 9.82 6.61 9.35
N TRP A 46 9.70 5.58 8.54
CA TRP A 46 8.78 5.56 7.41
C TRP A 46 8.48 4.13 7.01
N SER A 47 7.39 3.96 6.26
CA SER A 47 7.00 2.73 5.59
C SER A 47 7.00 2.97 4.09
N THR A 48 7.41 1.97 3.33
CA THR A 48 7.33 1.99 1.86
C THR A 48 6.27 1.02 1.40
N HIS A 49 5.68 1.32 0.25
CA HIS A 49 4.72 0.43 -0.40
C HIS A 49 5.28 0.01 -1.75
N ASP A 50 5.47 -1.30 -1.93
CA ASP A 50 6.01 -1.88 -3.17
C ASP A 50 5.02 -2.86 -3.77
N TYR A 51 4.98 -2.91 -5.11
CA TYR A 51 4.22 -3.93 -5.83
C TYR A 51 5.00 -5.25 -5.89
N TYR A 52 4.34 -6.34 -5.52
CA TYR A 52 4.89 -7.70 -5.56
C TYR A 52 4.17 -8.55 -6.60
N PRO A 53 4.83 -8.88 -7.73
CA PRO A 53 4.34 -9.88 -8.66
C PRO A 53 4.22 -11.24 -7.98
N VAL A 54 3.17 -11.99 -8.36
CA VAL A 54 2.83 -13.25 -7.71
C VAL A 54 3.95 -14.28 -7.81
N ASP A 55 4.59 -14.33 -8.99
CA ASP A 55 5.72 -15.19 -9.35
C ASP A 55 7.08 -14.65 -8.91
N LYS A 56 7.10 -13.47 -8.26
CA LYS A 56 8.31 -12.78 -7.80
C LYS A 56 9.24 -12.31 -8.94
N VAL A 57 8.79 -12.18 -10.18
CA VAL A 57 9.60 -11.59 -11.26
C VAL A 57 9.00 -10.23 -11.64
N PRO A 58 9.77 -9.14 -11.84
CA PRO A 58 9.22 -7.88 -12.32
C PRO A 58 8.49 -8.00 -13.67
N PHE A 59 7.55 -7.09 -13.93
CA PHE A 59 6.90 -6.96 -15.23
C PHE A 59 7.58 -5.83 -16.00
N VAL A 60 8.28 -6.17 -17.08
CA VAL A 60 8.99 -5.23 -17.96
C VAL A 60 8.72 -5.59 -19.41
N GLY A 61 8.02 -4.71 -20.15
CA GLY A 61 7.70 -4.95 -21.54
C GLY A 61 6.48 -4.17 -22.01
N ARG A 62 5.80 -4.65 -23.05
CA ARG A 62 4.59 -4.00 -23.59
C ARG A 62 3.45 -4.11 -22.58
N ALA A 63 2.71 -3.02 -22.41
CA ALA A 63 1.68 -2.92 -21.38
C ALA A 63 0.45 -3.81 -21.64
N GLY A 64 0.21 -4.20 -22.90
CA GLY A 64 -0.95 -5.02 -23.24
C GLY A 64 -1.02 -5.44 -24.70
N PRO A 65 -1.90 -6.40 -25.03
CA PRO A 65 -2.14 -6.80 -26.42
C PRO A 65 -2.58 -5.61 -27.28
N GLY A 66 -1.94 -5.42 -28.43
CA GLY A 66 -2.24 -4.31 -29.35
C GLY A 66 -1.69 -2.94 -28.92
N LEU A 67 -1.02 -2.84 -27.77
CA LEU A 67 -0.34 -1.61 -27.31
C LEU A 67 1.13 -1.63 -27.74
N GLU A 68 1.39 -1.26 -28.99
CA GLU A 68 2.74 -1.39 -29.59
C GLU A 68 3.76 -0.37 -29.05
N HIS A 69 3.29 0.77 -28.55
CA HIS A 69 4.15 1.89 -28.11
C HIS A 69 3.93 2.28 -26.64
N VAL A 70 3.28 1.41 -25.87
CA VAL A 70 3.08 1.60 -24.43
C VAL A 70 3.80 0.50 -23.69
N TYR A 71 4.74 0.88 -22.84
CA TYR A 71 5.57 -0.03 -22.07
C TYR A 71 5.34 0.16 -20.58
N VAL A 72 5.57 -0.90 -19.81
CA VAL A 72 5.49 -0.90 -18.35
C VAL A 72 6.77 -1.49 -17.78
N GLY A 73 7.21 -0.93 -16.66
CA GLY A 73 8.24 -1.49 -15.80
C GLY A 73 7.74 -1.38 -14.35
N THR A 74 7.32 -2.49 -13.75
CA THR A 74 6.72 -2.49 -12.41
C THR A 74 6.99 -3.79 -11.66
N GLY A 75 6.55 -3.85 -10.40
CA GLY A 75 6.68 -5.05 -9.59
C GLY A 75 8.11 -5.32 -9.10
N PHE A 76 8.90 -4.25 -8.92
CA PHE A 76 10.30 -4.34 -8.52
C PHE A 76 10.53 -4.77 -7.07
N LYS A 77 9.46 -4.80 -6.25
CA LYS A 77 9.55 -5.07 -4.80
C LYS A 77 10.52 -4.08 -4.13
N GLY A 78 11.20 -4.50 -3.07
CA GLY A 78 12.32 -3.75 -2.48
C GLY A 78 13.62 -3.73 -3.31
N TRP A 79 13.61 -4.16 -4.58
CA TRP A 79 14.80 -4.24 -5.44
C TRP A 79 14.76 -3.26 -6.62
N GLY A 80 14.11 -2.10 -6.43
CA GLY A 80 13.97 -1.07 -7.46
C GLY A 80 15.30 -0.59 -8.06
N MET A 81 16.35 -0.45 -7.25
CA MET A 81 17.66 0.02 -7.74
C MET A 81 18.31 -0.95 -8.74
N SER A 82 18.24 -2.25 -8.50
CA SER A 82 18.79 -3.26 -9.43
C SER A 82 17.83 -3.57 -10.57
N SER A 83 16.55 -3.77 -10.25
CA SER A 83 15.53 -4.14 -11.24
C SER A 83 15.22 -3.00 -12.20
N GLY A 84 15.39 -1.74 -11.77
CA GLY A 84 15.22 -0.56 -12.62
C GLY A 84 16.30 -0.47 -13.71
N VAL A 85 17.55 -0.86 -13.41
CA VAL A 85 18.62 -0.92 -14.42
C VAL A 85 18.30 -1.97 -15.47
N ALA A 86 17.96 -3.20 -15.04
CA ALA A 86 17.54 -4.27 -15.94
C ALA A 86 16.31 -3.86 -16.77
N ALA A 87 15.34 -3.18 -16.16
CA ALA A 87 14.18 -2.69 -16.87
C ALA A 87 14.56 -1.65 -17.93
N GLY A 88 15.49 -0.74 -17.63
CA GLY A 88 16.00 0.25 -18.57
C GLY A 88 16.66 -0.38 -19.80
N GLU A 89 17.46 -1.44 -19.61
CA GLU A 89 18.09 -2.19 -20.71
C GLU A 89 17.03 -2.87 -21.58
N ILE A 90 16.12 -3.64 -20.98
CA ILE A 90 15.06 -4.36 -21.69
C ILE A 90 14.16 -3.39 -22.48
N LEU A 91 13.73 -2.30 -21.86
CA LEU A 91 12.87 -1.31 -22.52
C LEU A 91 13.60 -0.58 -23.65
N SER A 92 14.89 -0.29 -23.49
CA SER A 92 15.70 0.32 -24.56
C SER A 92 15.82 -0.60 -25.77
N ASP A 93 16.10 -1.89 -25.54
CA ASP A 93 16.17 -2.91 -26.59
C ASP A 93 14.83 -3.04 -27.34
N LEU A 94 13.73 -3.14 -26.60
CA LEU A 94 12.38 -3.26 -27.17
C LEU A 94 11.99 -2.02 -27.99
N VAL A 95 12.37 -0.82 -27.54
CA VAL A 95 12.06 0.44 -28.25
C VAL A 95 12.92 0.60 -29.51
N LEU A 96 14.21 0.27 -29.45
CA LEU A 96 15.14 0.50 -30.55
C LEU A 96 15.10 -0.60 -31.61
N THR A 97 14.92 -1.86 -31.19
CA THR A 97 15.07 -3.03 -32.05
C THR A 97 13.80 -3.86 -32.17
N GLY A 98 12.85 -3.70 -31.23
CA GLY A 98 11.62 -4.47 -31.19
C GLY A 98 11.74 -5.81 -30.44
N ASP A 99 12.93 -6.17 -29.94
CA ASP A 99 13.21 -7.44 -29.26
C ASP A 99 14.22 -7.24 -28.13
N SER A 100 14.28 -8.17 -27.16
CA SER A 100 15.30 -8.20 -26.10
C SER A 100 15.54 -9.65 -25.67
N PRO A 101 16.79 -10.06 -25.40
CA PRO A 101 17.09 -11.43 -24.96
C PRO A 101 16.43 -11.82 -23.63
N TYR A 102 15.90 -10.86 -22.88
CA TYR A 102 15.23 -11.08 -21.60
C TYR A 102 13.70 -10.91 -21.67
N ALA A 103 13.13 -10.57 -22.83
CA ALA A 103 11.73 -10.19 -22.97
C ALA A 103 10.76 -11.23 -22.40
N ASP A 104 10.95 -12.51 -22.72
CA ASP A 104 10.05 -13.60 -22.29
C ASP A 104 9.95 -13.75 -20.76
N VAL A 105 11.05 -13.54 -20.05
CA VAL A 105 11.11 -13.70 -18.58
C VAL A 105 10.37 -12.57 -17.89
N PHE A 106 10.48 -11.35 -18.43
CA PHE A 106 9.91 -10.15 -17.82
C PHE A 106 8.58 -9.73 -18.42
N ASP A 107 8.10 -10.41 -19.47
CA ASP A 107 6.88 -10.04 -20.21
C ASP A 107 5.71 -9.80 -19.23
N PRO A 108 5.10 -8.59 -19.24
CA PRO A 108 3.89 -8.29 -18.48
C PRO A 108 2.71 -9.25 -18.76
N LEU A 109 2.69 -9.87 -19.93
CA LEU A 109 1.67 -10.82 -20.37
C LEU A 109 2.03 -12.28 -20.09
N ARG A 110 3.18 -12.53 -19.45
CA ARG A 110 3.53 -13.89 -19.06
C ARG A 110 2.50 -14.42 -18.07
N PHE A 111 2.06 -15.63 -18.30
CA PHE A 111 1.18 -16.35 -17.41
C PHE A 111 1.84 -17.65 -17.02
N GLU A 112 2.12 -17.83 -15.74
CA GLU A 112 2.55 -19.11 -15.19
C GLU A 112 1.37 -19.78 -14.46
N PRO A 113 0.69 -20.77 -15.08
CA PRO A 113 -0.54 -21.38 -14.56
C PRO A 113 -0.39 -22.11 -13.20
N GLY A 114 0.84 -22.30 -12.70
CA GLY A 114 1.13 -23.10 -11.52
C GLY A 114 0.98 -22.35 -10.20
N ALA A 115 2.10 -22.13 -9.50
CA ALA A 115 2.13 -21.53 -8.16
C ALA A 115 1.47 -20.14 -8.09
N SER A 116 1.46 -19.41 -9.21
CA SER A 116 0.87 -18.08 -9.31
C SER A 116 -0.66 -18.10 -9.29
N ALA A 117 -1.30 -19.14 -9.84
CA ALA A 117 -2.75 -19.25 -9.82
C ALA A 117 -3.30 -19.39 -8.38
N ARG A 118 -2.65 -20.21 -7.55
CA ARG A 118 -3.06 -20.39 -6.15
C ARG A 118 -2.93 -19.09 -5.35
N ARG A 119 -1.79 -18.41 -5.45
CA ARG A 119 -1.55 -17.15 -4.73
C ARG A 119 -2.46 -16.01 -5.22
N PHE A 120 -2.74 -15.96 -6.52
CA PHE A 120 -3.71 -15.02 -7.08
C PHE A 120 -5.12 -15.25 -6.52
N VAL A 121 -5.57 -16.51 -6.44
CA VAL A 121 -6.85 -16.87 -5.82
C VAL A 121 -6.87 -16.55 -4.33
N GLU A 122 -5.80 -16.88 -3.58
CA GLU A 122 -5.68 -16.56 -2.15
C GLU A 122 -5.76 -15.03 -1.91
N GLY A 123 -5.07 -14.22 -2.72
CA GLY A 123 -5.13 -12.77 -2.66
C GLY A 123 -6.56 -12.24 -2.89
N ASN A 124 -7.23 -12.70 -3.95
CA ASN A 124 -8.60 -12.28 -4.25
C ASN A 124 -9.62 -12.78 -3.19
N ALA A 125 -9.40 -13.95 -2.60
CA ALA A 125 -10.21 -14.43 -1.48
C ALA A 125 -10.05 -13.53 -0.24
N LYS A 126 -8.82 -13.08 0.05
CA LYS A 126 -8.55 -12.10 1.12
C LYS A 126 -9.27 -10.78 0.85
N VAL A 127 -9.25 -10.28 -0.39
CA VAL A 127 -10.00 -9.09 -0.82
C VAL A 127 -11.50 -9.24 -0.56
N ALA A 128 -12.10 -10.36 -0.98
CA ALA A 128 -13.53 -10.63 -0.76
C ALA A 128 -13.87 -10.71 0.74
N GLY A 129 -12.97 -11.31 1.53
CA GLY A 129 -13.08 -11.35 2.99
C GLY A 129 -13.08 -9.97 3.63
N HIS A 130 -12.13 -9.10 3.24
CA HIS A 130 -12.10 -7.70 3.69
C HIS A 130 -13.37 -6.95 3.29
N PHE A 131 -13.81 -7.07 2.03
CA PHE A 131 -15.02 -6.41 1.57
C PHE A 131 -16.24 -6.81 2.40
N VAL A 132 -16.58 -8.10 2.44
CA VAL A 132 -17.81 -8.56 3.14
C VAL A 132 -17.72 -8.36 4.65
N GLY A 133 -16.59 -8.74 5.25
CA GLY A 133 -16.39 -8.67 6.69
C GLY A 133 -16.41 -7.24 7.21
N ASP A 134 -15.71 -6.32 6.54
CA ASP A 134 -15.62 -4.93 6.99
C ASP A 134 -16.94 -4.18 6.80
N TRP A 135 -17.66 -4.43 5.70
CA TRP A 135 -18.98 -3.86 5.50
C TRP A 135 -19.97 -4.36 6.56
N ALA A 136 -19.99 -5.65 6.85
CA ALA A 136 -20.85 -6.21 7.91
C ALA A 136 -20.51 -5.63 9.29
N ALA A 137 -19.21 -5.57 9.64
CA ALA A 137 -18.76 -5.01 10.90
C ALA A 137 -19.08 -3.50 11.01
N SER A 138 -18.99 -2.76 9.90
CA SER A 138 -19.27 -1.33 9.90
C SER A 138 -20.71 -0.99 10.25
N LEU A 139 -21.68 -1.86 9.96
CA LEU A 139 -23.08 -1.64 10.32
C LEU A 139 -23.34 -1.65 11.82
N LEU A 140 -22.43 -2.26 12.60
CA LEU A 140 -22.53 -2.41 14.06
C LEU A 140 -21.76 -1.33 14.82
N LYS A 141 -21.07 -0.43 14.12
CA LYS A 141 -20.23 0.59 14.77
C LYS A 141 -21.08 1.73 15.32
N ALA A 142 -20.70 2.20 16.50
CA ALA A 142 -21.32 3.37 17.12
C ALA A 142 -20.93 4.64 16.36
N ASP A 143 -21.84 5.62 16.36
CA ASP A 143 -21.58 6.98 15.87
C ASP A 143 -20.98 7.80 17.01
N ASP A 144 -19.66 7.69 17.18
CA ASP A 144 -18.93 8.43 18.20
C ASP A 144 -17.60 8.97 17.66
N LEU A 145 -17.05 9.99 18.31
CA LEU A 145 -15.75 10.56 17.95
C LEU A 145 -14.60 9.76 18.58
N PRO A 146 -13.46 9.58 17.89
CA PRO A 146 -12.27 9.04 18.53
C PRO A 146 -11.65 10.07 19.50
N PRO A 147 -10.81 9.63 20.44
CA PRO A 147 -9.95 10.52 21.22
C PRO A 147 -9.04 11.38 20.33
N SER A 148 -8.56 12.49 20.86
CA SER A 148 -7.56 13.33 20.18
C SER A 148 -6.27 12.53 19.92
N GLY A 149 -5.72 12.67 18.71
CA GLY A 149 -4.60 11.89 18.18
C GLY A 149 -4.99 10.54 17.59
N GLU A 150 -6.27 10.14 17.63
CA GLU A 150 -6.72 8.83 17.15
C GLU A 150 -7.71 8.93 15.99
N ALA A 151 -7.82 7.85 15.22
CA ALA A 151 -8.82 7.74 14.17
C ALA A 151 -9.56 6.41 14.23
N LYS A 152 -10.78 6.40 13.70
CA LYS A 152 -11.56 5.18 13.51
C LYS A 152 -12.48 5.29 12.31
N VAL A 153 -12.83 4.13 11.77
CA VAL A 153 -14.00 4.02 10.90
C VAL A 153 -15.23 3.91 11.79
N THR A 154 -16.17 4.86 11.65
CA THR A 154 -17.48 4.95 12.35
C THR A 154 -18.63 4.75 11.35
N GLN A 155 -19.87 4.73 11.84
CA GLN A 155 -21.08 4.67 11.01
C GLN A 155 -22.00 5.85 11.31
N ARG A 156 -22.39 6.57 10.26
CA ARG A 156 -23.36 7.67 10.34
C ARG A 156 -24.34 7.61 9.18
N ASP A 157 -25.64 7.69 9.50
CA ASP A 157 -26.73 7.54 8.53
C ASP A 157 -26.63 6.27 7.67
N GLY A 158 -26.18 5.16 8.28
CA GLY A 158 -26.01 3.88 7.58
C GLY A 158 -24.81 3.85 6.62
N ARG A 159 -23.94 4.85 6.64
CA ARG A 159 -22.77 4.97 5.77
C ARG A 159 -21.49 4.97 6.59
N PRO A 160 -20.38 4.40 6.09
CA PRO A 160 -19.13 4.31 6.84
C PRO A 160 -18.27 5.57 6.64
N TYR A 161 -17.79 6.15 7.74
CA TYR A 161 -16.99 7.38 7.76
C TYR A 161 -15.64 7.06 8.38
N GLY A 162 -14.56 7.55 7.78
CA GLY A 162 -13.25 7.62 8.44
C GLY A 162 -13.20 8.94 9.20
N VAL A 163 -12.98 8.89 10.51
CA VAL A 163 -12.88 10.08 11.36
C VAL A 163 -11.54 10.06 12.06
N TYR A 164 -10.77 11.12 11.90
CA TYR A 164 -9.53 11.40 12.63
C TYR A 164 -9.73 12.65 13.47
N HIS A 165 -9.43 12.56 14.76
CA HIS A 165 -9.44 13.70 15.67
C HIS A 165 -7.97 14.05 15.93
N ASP A 166 -7.51 15.18 15.43
CA ASP A 166 -6.10 15.53 15.52
C ASP A 166 -5.71 16.02 16.92
N GLU A 167 -4.43 16.31 17.09
CA GLU A 167 -3.88 16.77 18.37
C GLU A 167 -4.25 18.23 18.70
N ASP A 168 -4.67 19.02 17.72
CA ASP A 168 -5.10 20.42 17.88
C ASP A 168 -6.59 20.52 18.24
N GLY A 169 -7.33 19.42 18.13
CA GLY A 169 -8.75 19.30 18.48
C GLY A 169 -9.70 19.42 17.28
N ASP A 170 -9.16 19.53 16.07
CA ASP A 170 -9.94 19.53 14.85
C ASP A 170 -10.32 18.09 14.46
N VAL A 171 -11.48 17.94 13.84
CA VAL A 171 -12.01 16.65 13.43
C VAL A 171 -12.09 16.59 11.91
N HIS A 172 -11.34 15.65 11.34
CA HIS A 172 -11.29 15.36 9.91
C HIS A 172 -12.18 14.17 9.62
N ALA A 173 -13.13 14.34 8.70
CA ALA A 173 -14.06 13.29 8.33
C ALA A 173 -14.11 13.07 6.83
N VAL A 174 -14.00 11.82 6.43
CA VAL A 174 -14.01 11.37 5.04
C VAL A 174 -14.90 10.15 4.87
N SER A 175 -15.26 9.83 3.63
CA SER A 175 -15.81 8.52 3.31
C SER A 175 -14.80 7.43 3.67
N ALA A 176 -15.21 6.42 4.44
CA ALA A 176 -14.36 5.24 4.64
C ALA A 176 -14.35 4.31 3.40
N VAL A 177 -15.17 4.59 2.38
CA VAL A 177 -15.27 3.77 1.17
C VAL A 177 -14.22 4.18 0.16
N CYS A 178 -13.26 3.31 -0.11
CA CYS A 178 -12.24 3.51 -1.15
C CYS A 178 -12.89 3.65 -2.53
N PRO A 179 -12.59 4.70 -3.32
CA PRO A 179 -13.24 4.96 -4.59
C PRO A 179 -12.93 3.90 -5.66
N HIS A 180 -11.79 3.21 -5.56
CA HIS A 180 -11.34 2.17 -6.50
C HIS A 180 -12.33 1.00 -6.61
N MET A 181 -12.52 0.22 -5.54
CA MET A 181 -13.38 -0.98 -5.53
C MET A 181 -14.30 -1.08 -4.33
N LYS A 182 -14.55 0.06 -3.65
CA LYS A 182 -15.52 0.20 -2.56
C LYS A 182 -15.26 -0.64 -1.31
N CYS A 183 -14.03 -1.12 -1.13
CA CYS A 183 -13.57 -1.63 0.16
C CYS A 183 -13.49 -0.52 1.21
N LEU A 184 -13.59 -0.90 2.48
CA LEU A 184 -13.40 0.05 3.58
C LEU A 184 -11.91 0.24 3.88
N VAL A 185 -11.49 1.49 4.00
CA VAL A 185 -10.11 1.85 4.40
C VAL A 185 -9.86 1.53 5.87
N LYS A 186 -8.59 1.41 6.23
CA LYS A 186 -8.10 1.19 7.59
C LYS A 186 -7.17 2.33 7.98
N TRP A 187 -7.18 2.71 9.25
CA TRP A 187 -6.27 3.72 9.77
C TRP A 187 -4.86 3.16 9.93
N ASN A 188 -3.88 3.89 9.41
CA ASN A 188 -2.46 3.70 9.67
C ASN A 188 -2.03 4.78 10.67
N ASP A 189 -1.84 4.36 11.92
CA ASP A 189 -1.57 5.26 13.04
C ASP A 189 -0.18 5.89 13.01
N ALA A 190 0.77 5.27 12.32
CA ALA A 190 2.13 5.79 12.25
C ALA A 190 2.31 6.83 11.14
N GLU A 191 1.59 6.69 10.04
CA GLU A 191 1.68 7.61 8.90
C GLU A 191 0.51 8.59 8.80
N ARG A 192 -0.51 8.42 9.66
CA ARG A 192 -1.76 9.20 9.65
C ARG A 192 -2.45 9.14 8.29
N THR A 193 -2.59 7.94 7.76
CA THR A 193 -3.19 7.68 6.46
C THR A 193 -4.36 6.71 6.55
N TRP A 194 -5.26 6.81 5.57
CA TRP A 194 -6.27 5.80 5.29
C TRP A 194 -5.76 4.85 4.21
N ASP A 195 -5.53 3.59 4.59
CA ASP A 195 -4.98 2.56 3.70
C ASP A 195 -6.05 1.53 3.34
N CYS A 196 -6.25 1.27 2.06
CA CYS A 196 -7.22 0.30 1.56
C CYS A 196 -6.61 -1.12 1.55
N PRO A 197 -7.13 -2.07 2.35
CA PRO A 197 -6.55 -3.41 2.48
C PRO A 197 -6.77 -4.31 1.26
N CYS A 198 -7.58 -3.88 0.29
CA CYS A 198 -7.91 -4.69 -0.86
C CYS A 198 -6.84 -4.60 -1.97
N HIS A 199 -6.47 -3.38 -2.36
CA HIS A 199 -5.53 -3.16 -3.48
C HIS A 199 -4.47 -2.10 -3.16
N GLY A 200 -4.39 -1.66 -1.90
CA GLY A 200 -3.31 -0.81 -1.41
C GLY A 200 -3.39 0.66 -1.80
N SER A 201 -4.56 1.17 -2.19
CA SER A 201 -4.73 2.63 -2.31
C SER A 201 -4.52 3.30 -0.96
N ARG A 202 -3.85 4.44 -0.93
CA ARG A 202 -3.55 5.20 0.29
C ARG A 202 -4.01 6.64 0.14
N PHE A 203 -4.53 7.19 1.22
CA PHE A 203 -5.01 8.56 1.30
C PHE A 203 -4.47 9.20 2.57
N ASP A 204 -4.20 10.50 2.56
CA ASP A 204 -3.87 11.20 3.80
C ASP A 204 -5.07 11.22 4.76
N TYR A 205 -4.89 11.77 5.96
CA TYR A 205 -5.95 11.83 6.96
C TYR A 205 -7.19 12.65 6.49
N ASP A 206 -6.99 13.55 5.54
CA ASP A 206 -7.96 14.51 5.02
C ASP A 206 -8.66 14.03 3.73
N GLY A 207 -8.20 12.88 3.21
CA GLY A 207 -8.78 12.13 2.10
C GLY A 207 -8.06 12.25 0.77
N GLU A 208 -7.01 13.07 0.66
CA GLU A 208 -6.26 13.25 -0.59
C GLU A 208 -5.53 11.97 -0.97
N VAL A 209 -5.59 11.59 -2.25
CA VAL A 209 -4.91 10.39 -2.74
C VAL A 209 -3.39 10.53 -2.69
N ILE A 210 -2.75 9.66 -1.92
CA ILE A 210 -1.27 9.56 -1.85
C ILE A 210 -0.77 8.54 -2.86
N SER A 211 -1.45 7.38 -2.95
CA SER A 211 -1.02 6.27 -3.78
C SER A 211 -2.22 5.52 -4.35
N GLY A 212 -2.12 5.19 -5.65
CA GLY A 212 -3.13 4.41 -6.36
C GLY A 212 -3.23 2.95 -5.91
N PRO A 213 -4.18 2.17 -6.46
CA PRO A 213 -4.83 2.40 -7.77
C PRO A 213 -5.99 3.39 -7.83
N ALA A 214 -6.50 3.88 -6.70
CA ALA A 214 -7.45 5.00 -6.71
C ALA A 214 -6.84 6.23 -7.42
N VAL A 215 -7.67 6.96 -8.17
CA VAL A 215 -7.31 8.22 -8.85
C VAL A 215 -8.21 9.38 -8.41
N GLU A 216 -9.07 9.12 -7.42
CA GLU A 216 -9.98 10.09 -6.82
C GLU A 216 -9.74 10.09 -5.31
N ASP A 217 -9.92 11.23 -4.68
CA ASP A 217 -9.84 11.40 -3.23
C ASP A 217 -11.00 10.69 -2.51
N LEU A 218 -10.83 10.46 -1.21
CA LEU A 218 -11.97 10.12 -0.35
C LEU A 218 -12.84 11.37 -0.19
N PRO A 219 -14.15 11.30 -0.52
CA PRO A 219 -15.02 12.45 -0.36
C PRO A 219 -15.04 12.93 1.10
N LYS A 220 -14.73 14.21 1.32
CA LYS A 220 -14.89 14.86 2.64
C LYS A 220 -16.34 14.76 3.13
N LYS A 221 -16.49 14.73 4.44
CA LYS A 221 -17.76 14.56 5.14
C LYS A 221 -17.91 15.60 6.23
N GLU A 222 -19.15 15.98 6.47
CA GLU A 222 -19.53 16.80 7.62
C GLU A 222 -20.00 15.87 8.75
N LEU A 223 -19.62 16.20 9.98
CA LEU A 223 -20.03 15.53 11.23
C LEU A 223 -21.03 16.39 12.02
#